data_AF-A0A7S0JBP3-F1
#
_entry.id   AF-A0A7S0JBP3-F1
#
_cell.length_a   1.000
_cell.length_b   1.000
_cell.length_c   1.000
_cell.angle_alpha   90.00
_cell.angle_beta   90.00
_cell.angle_gamma   90.00
#
_symmetry.space_group_name_H-M   'P 1'
#
loop_
_entity.id
_entity.type
_entity.pdbx_description
1 polymer ?
#
loop_
_entity_poly.entity_id
_entity_poly.type
_entity_poly.pdbx_seq_one_letter_code
_entity_poly.pdbx_strand_id
1 'polypeptide(L)'
;FFSSWHVAHTPNAMTESLALRGTLKGHADWVTCIATTVEQSEVLLSGSRDKSIIVWQMDGAGEQYGTPRRALTGHSHYVQDVTISSDGQFALSGSWDGTLRLWDLNNGTTARRFVSHEKDVLSVAFSADNRQIVSGSRDKTVKLWNTLGECKYTIIEDGHTEWVSCV
;
A
#
# COMPACT_ATOMS: atom_id res chain seq x y z
N PHE A 1 -51.29 -42.95 -17.69
CA PHE A 1 -51.53 -41.52 -17.48
C PHE A 1 -50.76 -41.11 -16.21
N PHE A 2 -49.45 -40.92 -16.26
CA PHE A 2 -48.65 -39.73 -16.64
C PHE A 2 -48.89 -38.46 -15.78
N SER A 3 -47.75 -37.86 -15.40
CA SER A 3 -47.50 -36.54 -14.78
C SER A 3 -47.64 -36.48 -13.23
N SER A 4 -46.78 -35.78 -12.48
CA SER A 4 -45.82 -34.73 -12.84
C SER A 4 -44.64 -34.68 -11.86
N TRP A 5 -43.48 -34.38 -12.42
CA TRP A 5 -42.22 -34.03 -11.79
C TRP A 5 -42.35 -32.78 -10.91
N HIS A 6 -41.60 -32.74 -9.80
CA HIS A 6 -40.91 -31.52 -9.37
C HIS A 6 -39.47 -31.90 -9.02
N VAL A 7 -38.57 -31.50 -9.93
CA VAL A 7 -37.13 -31.60 -9.80
C VAL A 7 -36.66 -30.58 -8.76
N ALA A 8 -35.65 -31.00 -8.02
CA ALA A 8 -34.90 -30.25 -7.01
C ALA A 8 -34.53 -28.82 -7.43
N HIS A 9 -34.64 -27.91 -6.48
CA HIS A 9 -33.73 -26.77 -6.37
C HIS A 9 -33.04 -26.85 -5.01
N THR A 10 -31.96 -27.61 -4.94
CA THR A 10 -30.91 -27.31 -3.97
C THR A 10 -30.23 -26.03 -4.47
N PRO A 11 -30.24 -24.93 -3.71
CA PRO A 11 -29.40 -23.81 -4.06
C PRO A 11 -27.96 -24.31 -3.94
N ASN A 12 -27.25 -24.39 -5.08
CA ASN A 12 -25.80 -24.49 -5.09
C ASN A 12 -25.30 -23.20 -4.43
N ALA A 13 -25.15 -23.23 -3.10
CA ALA A 13 -24.27 -22.34 -2.39
C ALA A 13 -22.87 -22.70 -2.90
N MET A 14 -22.45 -22.00 -3.95
CA MET A 14 -21.08 -22.06 -4.43
C MET A 14 -20.22 -21.55 -3.27
N THR A 15 -19.59 -22.46 -2.55
CA THR A 15 -18.57 -22.10 -1.56
C THR A 15 -17.39 -21.54 -2.35
N GLU A 16 -17.36 -20.22 -2.51
CA GLU A 16 -16.17 -19.52 -2.99
C GLU A 16 -15.07 -19.75 -1.97
N SER A 17 -14.15 -20.66 -2.28
CA SER A 17 -13.01 -20.97 -1.43
C SER A 17 -11.77 -20.26 -1.96
N LEU A 18 -11.04 -19.62 -1.03
CA LEU A 18 -9.74 -19.02 -1.33
C LEU A 18 -8.73 -20.14 -1.52
N ALA A 19 -8.05 -20.15 -2.67
CA ALA A 19 -6.96 -21.06 -2.96
C ALA A 19 -5.67 -20.26 -3.22
N LEU A 20 -4.55 -20.74 -2.68
CA LEU A 20 -3.23 -20.19 -2.98
C LEU A 20 -2.94 -20.37 -4.47
N ARG A 21 -2.76 -19.26 -5.21
CA ARG A 21 -2.51 -19.28 -6.66
C ARG A 21 -1.03 -19.22 -7.03
N GLY A 22 -0.16 -18.79 -6.11
CA GLY A 22 1.27 -18.69 -6.34
C GLY A 22 1.94 -17.77 -5.31
N THR A 23 3.22 -17.48 -5.52
CA THR A 23 4.04 -16.64 -4.64
C THR A 23 4.76 -15.54 -5.40
N LEU A 24 5.03 -14.42 -4.73
CA LEU A 24 5.90 -13.35 -5.22
C LEU A 24 7.19 -13.38 -4.40
N LYS A 25 8.34 -13.58 -5.06
CA LYS A 25 9.66 -13.68 -4.40
C LYS A 25 10.58 -12.60 -4.95
N GLY A 26 11.16 -11.80 -4.06
CA GLY A 26 12.05 -10.69 -4.46
C GLY A 26 12.55 -9.84 -3.30
N HIS A 27 11.74 -9.61 -2.27
CA HIS A 27 12.19 -8.92 -1.06
C HIS A 27 13.20 -9.75 -0.27
N ALA A 28 14.18 -9.06 0.35
CA ALA A 28 15.24 -9.68 1.14
C ALA A 28 14.91 -9.77 2.65
N ASP A 29 13.81 -9.13 3.07
CA ASP A 29 13.32 -9.10 4.45
C ASP A 29 11.77 -9.03 4.45
N TRP A 30 11.16 -8.95 5.64
CA TRP A 30 9.71 -8.99 5.84
C TRP A 30 8.99 -7.97 4.98
N VAL A 31 7.97 -8.44 4.25
CA VAL A 31 6.99 -7.59 3.58
C VAL A 31 6.07 -7.02 4.65
N THR A 32 6.01 -5.70 4.75
CA THR A 32 5.28 -4.97 5.81
C THR A 32 3.91 -4.51 5.34
N CYS A 33 3.76 -4.24 4.05
CA CYS A 33 2.56 -3.68 3.46
C CYS A 33 2.45 -4.06 1.97
N ILE A 34 1.22 -4.03 1.47
CA ILE A 34 0.89 -4.28 0.06
C ILE A 34 -0.14 -3.23 -0.36
N ALA A 35 -0.01 -2.69 -1.56
CA ALA A 35 -1.00 -1.80 -2.16
C ALA A 35 -1.36 -2.23 -3.58
N THR A 36 -2.62 -2.03 -3.92
CA THR A 36 -3.19 -2.31 -5.25
C THR A 36 -4.02 -1.11 -5.70
N THR A 37 -4.25 -1.01 -7.00
CA THR A 37 -5.18 -0.03 -7.58
C THR A 37 -6.22 -0.77 -8.42
N VAL A 38 -7.43 -0.22 -8.46
CA VAL A 38 -8.52 -0.75 -9.29
C VAL A 38 -8.31 -0.50 -10.78
N GLU A 39 -7.54 0.53 -11.15
CA GLU A 39 -7.30 0.87 -12.56
C GLU A 39 -6.18 0.03 -13.20
N GLN A 40 -5.18 -0.36 -12.41
CA GLN A 40 -4.04 -1.18 -12.87
C GLN A 40 -3.98 -2.48 -12.06
N SER A 41 -4.97 -3.35 -12.26
CA SER A 41 -5.05 -4.65 -11.55
C SER A 41 -3.83 -5.55 -11.76
N GLU A 42 -3.02 -5.26 -12.78
CA GLU A 42 -1.78 -5.99 -13.10
C GLU A 42 -0.56 -5.46 -12.33
N VAL A 43 -0.69 -4.36 -11.60
CA VAL A 43 0.39 -3.77 -10.81
C VAL A 43 0.09 -3.90 -9.33
N LEU A 44 1.05 -4.45 -8.60
CA LEU A 44 1.02 -4.55 -7.14
C LEU A 44 2.27 -3.88 -6.57
N LEU A 45 2.13 -3.16 -5.47
CA LEU A 45 3.25 -2.65 -4.70
C LEU A 45 3.39 -3.43 -3.40
N SER A 46 4.63 -3.69 -3.00
CA SER A 46 4.91 -4.17 -1.65
C SER A 46 6.06 -3.38 -1.03
N GLY A 47 5.88 -2.93 0.21
CA GLY A 47 6.93 -2.35 1.03
C GLY A 47 7.57 -3.41 1.93
N SER A 48 8.85 -3.22 2.26
CA SER A 48 9.59 -4.17 3.08
C SER A 48 10.59 -3.52 4.04
N ARG A 49 10.98 -4.31 5.03
CA ARG A 49 12.13 -4.02 5.92
C ARG A 49 13.48 -4.04 5.20
N ASP A 50 13.55 -4.54 3.97
CA ASP A 50 14.74 -4.37 3.13
C ASP A 50 14.93 -2.93 2.61
N LYS A 51 14.07 -2.00 3.06
CA LYS A 51 14.10 -0.55 2.78
C LYS A 51 13.69 -0.20 1.35
N SER A 52 13.13 -1.17 0.63
CA SER A 52 12.65 -0.99 -0.74
C SER A 52 11.14 -1.16 -0.84
N ILE A 53 10.61 -0.64 -1.94
CA ILE A 53 9.27 -0.99 -2.42
C ILE A 53 9.46 -1.71 -3.75
N ILE A 54 8.87 -2.88 -3.92
CA ILE A 54 8.87 -3.57 -5.20
C ILE A 54 7.56 -3.28 -5.93
N VAL A 55 7.70 -2.87 -7.19
CA VAL A 55 6.61 -2.80 -8.17
C VAL A 55 6.57 -4.14 -8.90
N TRP A 56 5.48 -4.88 -8.74
CA TRP A 56 5.27 -6.17 -9.36
C TRP A 56 4.42 -6.04 -10.61
N GLN A 57 4.78 -6.78 -11.65
CA GLN A 57 3.89 -7.08 -12.77
C GLN A 57 3.26 -8.45 -12.49
N MET A 58 1.93 -8.50 -12.48
CA MET A 58 1.19 -9.73 -12.21
C MET A 58 0.96 -10.47 -13.53
N ASP A 59 1.57 -11.65 -13.66
CA ASP A 59 1.53 -12.45 -14.89
C ASP A 59 0.37 -13.47 -14.87
N GLY A 60 -0.20 -13.73 -13.69
CA GLY A 60 -1.43 -14.51 -13.51
C GLY A 60 -1.29 -16.02 -13.71
N ALA A 61 -0.09 -16.53 -13.97
CA ALA A 61 0.18 -17.93 -14.26
C ALA A 61 1.44 -18.47 -13.57
N GLY A 62 1.35 -19.70 -13.06
CA GLY A 62 2.49 -20.45 -12.49
C GLY A 62 2.72 -20.23 -10.99
N GLU A 63 3.70 -20.97 -10.44
CA GLU A 63 4.08 -20.86 -9.01
C GLU A 63 4.67 -19.50 -8.64
N GLN A 64 5.30 -18.84 -9.61
CA GLN A 64 5.72 -17.44 -9.52
C GLN A 64 4.63 -16.58 -10.17
N TYR A 65 3.76 -16.00 -9.35
CA TYR A 65 2.51 -15.38 -9.80
C TYR A 65 2.70 -14.00 -10.46
N GLY A 66 3.89 -13.43 -10.28
CA GLY A 66 4.28 -12.15 -10.84
C GLY A 66 5.79 -11.93 -10.71
N THR A 67 6.29 -10.98 -11.50
CA THR A 67 7.71 -10.67 -11.61
C THR A 67 8.00 -9.27 -11.05
N PRO A 68 9.13 -9.07 -10.36
CA PRO A 68 9.52 -7.76 -9.87
C PRO A 68 9.94 -6.90 -11.06
N ARG A 69 9.12 -5.92 -11.41
CA ARG A 69 9.37 -5.00 -12.53
C ARG A 69 10.39 -3.92 -12.15
N ARG A 70 10.33 -3.43 -10.90
CA ARG A 70 11.22 -2.37 -10.41
C ARG A 70 11.32 -2.38 -8.89
N ALA A 71 12.49 -2.04 -8.35
CA ALA A 71 12.67 -1.72 -6.94
C ALA A 71 12.84 -0.21 -6.76
N LEU A 72 12.00 0.41 -5.93
CA LEU A 72 12.09 1.80 -5.52
C LEU A 72 12.92 1.85 -4.24
N THR A 73 14.11 2.43 -4.32
CA THR A 73 15.05 2.52 -3.20
C THR A 73 15.35 3.97 -2.87
N GLY A 74 15.63 4.24 -1.61
CA GLY A 74 15.97 5.59 -1.16
C GLY A 74 15.66 5.83 0.32
N HIS A 75 14.72 5.09 0.91
CA HIS A 75 14.55 5.11 2.36
C HIS A 75 15.80 4.56 3.06
N SER A 76 16.19 5.21 4.16
CA SER A 76 17.37 4.78 4.94
C SER A 76 17.01 3.74 6.02
N HIS A 77 15.72 3.49 6.23
CA HIS A 77 15.20 2.49 7.14
C HIS A 77 13.99 1.75 6.51
N TYR A 78 13.42 0.81 7.26
CA TYR A 78 12.27 0.00 6.89
C TYR A 78 11.14 0.83 6.30
N VAL A 79 10.59 0.36 5.18
CA VAL A 79 9.32 0.88 4.67
C VAL A 79 8.22 0.19 5.46
N GLN A 80 7.41 0.97 6.17
CA GLN A 80 6.36 0.42 7.03
C GLN A 80 5.02 0.35 6.31
N ASP A 81 4.75 1.32 5.44
CA ASP A 81 3.47 1.43 4.74
C ASP A 81 3.66 1.98 3.32
N VAL A 82 2.78 1.57 2.41
CA VAL A 82 2.75 2.02 1.01
C VAL A 82 1.30 2.09 0.54
N THR A 83 0.99 3.12 -0.23
CA THR A 83 -0.31 3.29 -0.89
C THR A 83 -0.12 3.80 -2.32
N ILE A 84 -1.14 3.64 -3.16
CA ILE A 84 -1.15 4.05 -4.56
C ILE A 84 -2.18 5.18 -4.72
N SER A 85 -1.86 6.21 -5.50
CA SER A 85 -2.81 7.26 -5.86
C SER A 85 -3.97 6.69 -6.68
N SER A 86 -5.15 7.31 -6.62
CA SER A 86 -6.33 6.79 -7.34
C SER A 86 -6.16 6.71 -8.86
N ASP A 87 -5.25 7.50 -9.44
CA ASP A 87 -4.87 7.45 -10.87
C ASP A 87 -3.81 6.38 -11.21
N GLY A 88 -3.30 5.67 -10.20
CA GLY A 88 -2.26 4.64 -10.36
C GLY A 88 -0.89 5.15 -10.80
N GLN A 89 -0.65 6.47 -10.81
CA GLN A 89 0.60 7.06 -11.31
C GLN A 89 1.66 7.23 -10.23
N PHE A 90 1.23 7.37 -8.97
CA PHE A 90 2.12 7.63 -7.86
C PHE A 90 1.97 6.60 -6.75
N ALA A 91 3.09 6.30 -6.11
CA ALA A 91 3.09 5.60 -4.83
C ALA A 91 3.48 6.57 -3.72
N LEU A 92 2.88 6.41 -2.55
CA LEU A 92 3.29 7.10 -1.33
C LEU A 92 3.75 6.06 -0.32
N SER A 93 4.90 6.27 0.29
CA SER A 93 5.41 5.38 1.33
C SER A 93 5.76 6.13 2.61
N GLY A 94 5.59 5.45 3.73
CA GLY A 94 6.05 5.87 5.05
C GLY A 94 7.15 4.94 5.55
N SER A 95 8.18 5.50 6.18
CA SER A 95 9.33 4.75 6.67
C SER A 95 9.71 5.10 8.10
N TRP A 96 10.39 4.16 8.74
CA TRP A 96 11.05 4.36 10.02
C TRP A 96 12.23 5.34 9.96
N ASP A 97 12.60 5.83 8.76
CA ASP A 97 13.53 6.96 8.65
C ASP A 97 12.90 8.33 8.96
N GLY A 98 11.63 8.34 9.40
CA GLY A 98 10.88 9.55 9.76
C GLY A 98 10.36 10.33 8.55
N THR A 99 10.48 9.78 7.34
CA THR A 99 10.07 10.46 6.11
C THR A 99 8.97 9.73 5.38
N LEU A 100 8.21 10.51 4.61
CA LEU A 100 7.40 9.97 3.53
C LEU A 100 8.10 10.24 2.20
N ARG A 101 7.82 9.38 1.21
CA ARG A 101 8.25 9.60 -0.17
C ARG A 101 7.10 9.40 -1.13
N LEU A 102 6.96 10.35 -2.05
CA LEU A 102 6.11 10.23 -3.22
C LEU A 102 6.98 9.76 -4.38
N TRP A 103 6.60 8.63 -4.98
CA TRP A 103 7.31 8.00 -6.09
C TRP A 103 6.46 8.13 -7.34
N ASP A 104 7.10 8.48 -8.44
CA ASP A 104 6.49 8.40 -9.76
C ASP A 104 6.72 6.98 -10.29
N LEU A 105 5.62 6.24 -10.53
CA LEU A 105 5.69 4.84 -10.93
C LEU A 105 6.15 4.67 -12.39
N ASN A 106 6.00 5.69 -13.24
CA ASN A 106 6.44 5.63 -14.63
C ASN A 106 7.97 5.66 -14.71
N ASN A 107 8.60 6.64 -14.07
CA ASN A 107 10.05 6.80 -14.09
C ASN A 107 10.78 6.06 -12.96
N GLY A 108 10.07 5.70 -11.88
CA GLY A 108 10.63 4.94 -10.76
C GLY A 108 11.51 5.76 -9.83
N THR A 109 11.35 7.08 -9.85
CA THR A 109 12.15 8.01 -9.07
C THR A 109 11.33 8.60 -7.92
N THR A 110 12.02 9.06 -6.88
CA THR A 110 11.37 9.84 -5.82
C THR A 110 11.02 11.21 -6.39
N ALA A 111 9.72 11.45 -6.62
CA ALA A 111 9.22 12.76 -7.03
C ALA A 111 9.35 13.77 -5.88
N ARG A 112 9.05 13.36 -4.64
CA ARG A 112 9.12 14.23 -3.46
C ARG A 112 9.46 13.47 -2.19
N ARG A 113 10.05 14.18 -1.23
CA ARG A 113 10.36 13.70 0.12
C ARG A 113 9.71 14.65 1.13
N PHE A 114 8.97 14.07 2.08
CA PHE A 114 8.25 14.80 3.13
C PHE A 114 9.02 14.61 4.43
N VAL A 115 9.61 15.69 4.95
CA VAL A 115 10.45 15.65 6.15
C VAL A 115 9.79 16.52 7.21
N SER A 116 9.21 15.90 8.24
CA SER A 116 8.74 16.64 9.42
C SER A 116 8.45 15.78 10.65
N HIS A 117 8.24 14.47 10.50
CA HIS A 117 8.11 13.59 11.65
C HIS A 117 9.47 13.40 12.33
N GLU A 118 9.48 13.49 13.65
CA GLU A 118 10.71 13.34 14.46
C GLU A 118 11.05 11.88 14.74
N LYS A 119 10.10 10.97 14.48
CA LYS A 119 10.23 9.53 14.66
C LYS A 119 9.57 8.77 13.50
N ASP A 120 9.71 7.45 13.55
CA ASP A 120 9.24 6.48 12.58
C ASP A 120 7.81 6.76 12.09
N VAL A 121 7.65 6.86 10.77
CA VAL A 121 6.34 6.92 10.13
C VAL A 121 5.81 5.50 10.02
N LEU A 122 4.62 5.28 10.57
CA LEU A 122 4.01 3.96 10.67
C LEU A 122 2.91 3.72 9.65
N SER A 123 2.23 4.77 9.20
CA SER A 123 1.17 4.65 8.21
C SER A 123 1.00 5.91 7.38
N VAL A 124 0.56 5.74 6.14
CA VAL A 124 0.35 6.81 5.16
C VAL A 124 -0.91 6.57 4.34
N ALA A 125 -1.63 7.64 4.01
CA ALA A 125 -2.84 7.56 3.20
C ALA A 125 -2.97 8.74 2.23
N PHE A 126 -3.57 8.49 1.07
CA PHE A 126 -4.05 9.53 0.16
C PHE A 126 -5.51 9.87 0.46
N SER A 127 -5.88 11.13 0.27
CA SER A 127 -7.28 11.50 0.05
C SER A 127 -7.78 10.93 -1.29
N ALA A 128 -9.07 10.67 -1.41
CA ALA A 128 -9.65 10.12 -2.65
C ALA A 128 -9.41 11.01 -3.89
N ASP A 129 -9.26 12.32 -3.69
CA ASP A 129 -8.94 13.30 -4.74
C ASP A 129 -7.44 13.48 -5.00
N ASN A 130 -6.57 12.70 -4.33
CA ASN A 130 -5.12 12.77 -4.34
C ASN A 130 -4.51 14.14 -3.99
N ARG A 131 -5.26 15.07 -3.38
CA ARG A 131 -4.76 16.42 -3.06
C ARG A 131 -4.13 16.53 -1.68
N GLN A 132 -4.47 15.60 -0.79
CA GLN A 132 -4.02 15.58 0.58
C GLN A 132 -3.40 14.23 0.89
N ILE A 133 -2.43 14.28 1.81
CA ILE A 133 -1.75 13.12 2.34
C ILE A 133 -1.86 13.18 3.85
N VAL A 134 -2.12 12.04 4.48
CA VAL A 134 -2.10 11.88 5.94
C VAL A 134 -1.01 10.90 6.32
N SER A 135 -0.35 11.15 7.46
CA SER A 135 0.62 10.23 8.04
C SER A 135 0.51 10.13 9.55
N GLY A 136 0.68 8.91 10.07
CA GLY A 136 0.79 8.61 11.49
C GLY A 136 2.20 8.16 11.87
N SER A 137 2.68 8.58 13.05
CA SER A 137 4.06 8.33 13.50
C SER A 137 4.16 7.91 14.97
N ARG A 138 5.31 7.30 15.31
CA ARG A 138 5.77 7.08 16.68
C ARG A 138 6.03 8.38 17.46
N ASP A 139 6.06 9.53 16.80
CA ASP A 139 6.10 10.84 17.46
C ASP A 139 4.75 11.25 18.07
N LYS A 140 3.74 10.37 18.00
CA LYS A 140 2.40 10.53 18.58
C LYS A 140 1.53 11.55 17.83
N THR A 141 1.96 11.98 16.65
CA THR A 141 1.23 12.96 15.84
C THR A 141 0.64 12.34 14.58
N VAL A 142 -0.48 12.92 14.14
CA VAL A 142 -0.97 12.78 12.76
C VAL A 142 -0.66 14.06 12.01
N LYS A 143 -0.09 13.95 10.81
CA LYS A 143 0.23 15.11 9.97
C LYS A 143 -0.56 15.08 8.67
N LEU A 144 -1.09 16.24 8.30
CA LEU A 144 -1.73 16.48 7.02
C LEU A 144 -0.75 17.25 6.12
N TRP A 145 -0.63 16.81 4.88
CA TRP A 145 0.29 17.39 3.90
C TRP A 145 -0.46 17.74 2.63
N ASN A 146 0.04 18.75 1.92
CA ASN A 146 -0.28 18.87 0.49
C ASN A 146 0.63 17.96 -0.33
N THR A 147 0.28 17.74 -1.59
CA THR A 147 1.12 16.98 -2.53
C THR A 147 2.45 17.66 -2.86
N LEU A 148 2.69 18.90 -2.43
CA LEU A 148 3.95 19.61 -2.69
C LEU A 148 5.05 19.30 -1.67
N GLY A 149 4.73 18.66 -0.55
CA GLY A 149 5.70 18.35 0.52
C GLY A 149 5.52 19.19 1.79
N GLU A 150 4.56 20.10 1.82
CA GLU A 150 4.35 21.00 2.96
C GLU A 150 3.39 20.37 3.96
N CYS A 151 3.79 20.33 5.23
CA CYS A 151 2.90 19.99 6.33
C CYS A 151 1.93 21.15 6.55
N LYS A 152 0.63 20.92 6.35
CA LYS A 152 -0.43 21.92 6.55
C LYS A 152 -0.93 21.95 7.97
N TYR A 153 -1.05 20.77 8.60
CA TYR A 153 -1.52 20.63 9.96
C TYR A 153 -0.79 19.50 10.67
N THR A 154 -0.54 19.68 11.95
CA THR A 154 -0.13 18.61 12.87
C THR A 154 -1.20 18.50 13.95
N ILE A 155 -1.82 17.33 14.05
CA ILE A 155 -2.84 17.03 15.04
C ILE A 155 -2.13 16.51 16.28
N ILE A 156 -2.23 17.28 17.37
CA ILE A 156 -1.58 17.01 18.67
C ILE A 156 -2.59 17.16 19.81
N GLU A 157 -3.44 18.20 19.76
CA GLU A 157 -4.46 18.47 20.78
C GLU A 157 -5.52 17.37 20.81
N ASP A 158 -5.80 16.82 22.00
CA ASP A 158 -6.66 15.65 22.24
C ASP A 158 -6.34 14.41 21.37
N GLY A 159 -5.10 14.33 20.86
CA GLY A 159 -4.63 13.25 20.00
C GLY A 159 -4.22 11.99 20.77
N HIS A 160 -3.54 11.09 20.06
CA HIS A 160 -3.05 9.84 20.65
C HIS A 160 -1.97 10.13 21.71
N THR A 161 -2.09 9.50 22.89
CA THR A 161 -1.09 9.61 23.96
C THR A 161 0.14 8.75 23.70
N GLU A 162 0.07 7.83 22.74
CA GLU A 162 1.13 6.92 22.31
C GLU A 162 1.24 6.92 20.78
N TRP A 163 2.14 6.09 20.23
CA TRP A 163 2.32 5.91 18.78
C TRP A 163 1.02 5.80 17.98
N VAL A 164 0.96 6.50 16.84
CA VAL A 164 -0.12 6.36 15.87
C VAL A 164 0.26 5.26 14.89
N SER A 165 -0.36 4.10 15.02
CA SER A 165 0.00 2.91 14.24
C SER A 165 -0.63 2.85 12.85
N CYS A 166 -1.78 3.49 12.64
CA CYS A 166 -2.54 3.50 11.40
C CYS A 166 -3.32 4.81 11.28
N VAL A 167 -3.49 5.31 10.07
CA VAL A 167 -4.31 6.50 9.74
C VAL A 167 -5.27 6.21 8.59
#